data_AF-A0A2N8SNA3-F1
#
_entry.id   AF-A0A2N8SNA3-F1
#
_cell.length_a   1.000
_cell.length_b   1.000
_cell.length_c   1.000
_cell.angle_alpha   90.00
_cell.angle_beta   90.00
_cell.angle_gamma   90.00
#
_symmetry.space_group_name_H-M   'P 1'
#
loop_
_entity.id
_entity.type
_entity.pdbx_description
1 polymer ?
#
loop_
_entity_poly.entity_id
_entity_poly.type
_entity_poly.pdbx_seq_one_letter_code
_entity_poly.pdbx_strand_id
1 'polypeptide(L)'
;MKDYDVDALEEKLIRVAIEVFGYEKFAADTPMHEIRSKAEQAGMMFGRAFAAAVHSGPITAELAMEIRASEQRGKDRFLDAVNPLCGPGGELRRTWND
;
A
#
# COMPACT_ATOMS: atom_id res chain seq x y z
N MET A 1 0.43 10.22 25.21
CA MET A 1 0.00 9.56 23.97
C MET A 1 0.29 10.57 22.87
N LYS A 2 1.10 10.25 21.86
CA LYS A 2 1.48 11.27 20.88
C LYS A 2 0.22 11.67 20.10
N ASP A 3 -0.10 12.95 20.18
CA ASP A 3 -1.27 13.60 19.59
C ASP A 3 -1.01 13.86 18.10
N TYR A 4 -0.77 12.80 17.33
CA TYR A 4 -0.57 12.91 15.88
C TYR A 4 -1.78 12.34 15.15
N ASP A 5 -2.11 13.00 14.06
CA ASP A 5 -3.19 12.61 13.17
C ASP A 5 -2.82 11.27 12.48
N VAL A 6 -3.54 10.22 12.85
CA VAL A 6 -3.33 8.85 12.34
C VAL A 6 -3.69 8.77 10.86
N ASP A 7 -4.73 9.48 10.42
CA ASP A 7 -5.16 9.49 9.02
C ASP A 7 -4.10 10.18 8.16
N ALA A 8 -3.55 11.30 8.64
CA ALA A 8 -2.46 11.99 7.97
C ALA A 8 -1.17 11.15 7.93
N LEU A 9 -0.89 10.35 8.96
CA LEU A 9 0.21 9.39 8.94
C LEU A 9 -0.03 8.30 7.90
N GLU A 10 -1.24 7.73 7.88
CA GLU A 10 -1.62 6.69 6.95
C GLU A 10 -1.45 7.14 5.51
N GLU A 11 -1.97 8.32 5.16
CA GLU A 11 -1.85 8.90 3.82
C GLU A 11 -0.37 9.07 3.41
N LYS A 12 0.46 9.60 4.32
CA LYS A 12 1.89 9.78 4.07
C LYS A 12 2.60 8.45 3.84
N LEU A 13 2.26 7.41 4.60
CA LEU A 13 2.84 6.08 4.42
C LEU A 13 2.41 5.43 3.11
N ILE A 14 1.15 5.63 2.67
CA ILE A 14 0.69 5.20 1.34
C ILE A 14 1.51 5.90 0.26
N ARG A 15 1.69 7.23 0.36
CA ARG A 15 2.51 8.02 -0.60
C ARG A 15 3.94 7.51 -0.69
N VAL A 16 4.58 7.24 0.46
CA VAL A 16 5.93 6.66 0.48
C VAL A 16 5.94 5.28 -0.18
N ALA A 17 4.97 4.42 0.10
CA ALA A 17 4.92 3.09 -0.51
C ALA A 17 4.79 3.17 -2.04
N ILE A 18 3.88 3.99 -2.56
CA ILE A 18 3.71 4.11 -4.02
C ILE A 18 4.95 4.71 -4.71
N GLU A 19 5.62 5.67 -4.07
CA GLU A 19 6.84 6.31 -4.59
C GLU A 19 8.02 5.32 -4.59
N VAL A 20 8.25 4.62 -3.48
CA VAL A 20 9.33 3.62 -3.37
C VAL A 20 9.17 2.51 -4.42
N PHE A 21 7.93 2.10 -4.70
CA PHE A 21 7.66 1.03 -5.66
C PHE A 21 7.48 1.53 -7.11
N GLY A 22 7.61 2.82 -7.35
CA GLY A 22 7.72 3.40 -8.69
C GLY A 22 6.40 3.49 -9.45
N TYR A 23 5.29 3.78 -8.75
CA TYR A 23 3.95 3.86 -9.36
C TYR A 23 3.84 4.95 -10.43
N GLU A 24 4.68 5.99 -10.36
CA GLU A 24 4.79 7.06 -11.36
C GLU A 24 5.26 6.57 -12.73
N LYS A 25 5.82 5.35 -12.80
CA LYS A 25 6.31 4.74 -14.05
C LYS A 25 5.26 3.90 -14.75
N PHE A 26 4.08 3.72 -14.16
CA PHE A 26 3.01 3.00 -14.82
C PHE A 26 2.45 3.81 -15.99
N ALA A 27 2.16 3.09 -17.06
CA ALA A 27 1.57 3.59 -18.28
C ALA A 27 0.44 2.67 -18.74
N ALA A 28 -0.32 3.10 -19.74
CA ALA A 28 -1.47 2.36 -20.23
C ALA A 28 -1.13 0.97 -20.78
N ASP A 29 0.09 0.77 -21.28
CA ASP A 29 0.61 -0.49 -21.79
C ASP A 29 1.25 -1.37 -20.71
N THR A 30 1.46 -0.85 -19.49
CA THR A 30 2.05 -1.62 -18.39
C THR A 30 1.20 -2.87 -18.10
N PRO A 31 1.78 -4.08 -18.14
CA PRO A 31 1.02 -5.29 -17.90
C PRO A 31 0.43 -5.36 -16.48
N MET A 32 -0.82 -5.83 -16.37
CA MET A 32 -1.49 -5.92 -15.06
C MET A 32 -0.76 -6.79 -14.04
N HIS A 33 -0.01 -7.81 -14.47
CA HIS A 33 0.76 -8.65 -13.55
C HIS A 33 1.93 -7.88 -12.92
N GLU A 34 2.54 -6.92 -13.63
CA GLU A 34 3.57 -6.05 -13.09
C GLU A 34 3.00 -5.05 -12.08
N ILE A 35 1.88 -4.41 -12.43
CA ILE A 35 1.17 -3.48 -11.52
C ILE A 35 0.78 -4.22 -10.23
N ARG A 36 0.22 -5.43 -10.34
CA ARG A 36 -0.12 -6.27 -9.17
C ARG A 36 1.11 -6.62 -8.37
N SER A 37 2.20 -7.06 -9.00
CA SER A 37 3.44 -7.40 -8.28
C SER A 37 3.98 -6.22 -7.47
N LYS A 38 3.94 -5.01 -8.02
CA LYS A 38 4.32 -3.78 -7.30
C LYS A 38 3.34 -3.45 -6.19
N ALA A 39 2.04 -3.63 -6.42
CA ALA A 39 1.00 -3.40 -5.41
C ALA A 39 1.09 -4.35 -4.23
N GLU A 40 1.42 -5.61 -4.45
CA GLU A 40 1.69 -6.54 -3.36
C GLU A 40 2.84 -6.04 -2.48
N GLN A 41 3.97 -5.69 -3.09
CA GLN A 41 5.15 -5.22 -2.35
C GLN A 41 4.88 -3.91 -1.60
N ALA A 42 4.21 -2.95 -2.25
CA ALA A 42 3.84 -1.67 -1.67
C ALA A 42 2.86 -1.85 -0.49
N GLY A 43 1.83 -2.68 -0.66
CA GLY A 43 0.85 -2.98 0.38
C GLY A 43 1.47 -3.68 1.58
N MET A 44 2.39 -4.63 1.35
CA MET A 44 3.13 -5.31 2.41
C MET A 44 3.99 -4.33 3.22
N MET A 45 4.73 -3.45 2.53
CA MET A 45 5.56 -2.44 3.17
C MET A 45 4.71 -1.46 3.99
N PHE A 46 3.64 -0.94 3.39
CA PHE A 46 2.67 -0.06 4.06
C PHE A 46 2.10 -0.72 5.32
N GLY A 47 1.59 -1.95 5.21
CA GLY A 47 0.95 -2.66 6.31
C GLY A 47 1.89 -2.87 7.51
N ARG A 48 3.15 -3.21 7.25
CA ARG A 48 4.18 -3.32 8.32
C ARG A 48 4.50 -1.96 8.94
N ALA A 49 4.73 -0.94 8.10
CA ALA A 49 5.11 0.39 8.56
C ALA A 49 4.01 1.05 9.38
N PHE A 50 2.76 0.94 8.94
CA PHE A 50 1.60 1.49 9.63
C PHE A 50 1.41 0.80 10.99
N ALA A 51 1.43 -0.53 11.04
CA ALA A 51 1.31 -1.29 12.29
C ALA A 51 2.40 -0.93 13.29
N ALA A 52 3.66 -0.80 12.85
CA ALA A 52 4.75 -0.40 13.72
C ALA A 52 4.61 1.04 14.22
N ALA A 53 4.08 1.96 13.40
CA ALA A 53 3.95 3.37 13.74
C ALA A 53 2.79 3.63 14.73
N VAL A 54 1.67 2.92 14.57
CA VAL A 54 0.49 3.04 15.45
C VAL A 54 0.56 2.11 16.66
N HIS A 55 1.55 1.22 16.72
CA HIS A 55 1.74 0.33 17.86
C HIS A 55 1.85 1.13 19.16
N SER A 56 1.12 0.66 20.17
CA SER A 56 1.18 1.21 21.51
C SER A 56 1.37 0.08 22.51
N GLY A 57 2.29 0.29 23.45
CA GLY A 57 2.63 -0.71 24.47
C GLY A 57 3.96 -1.43 24.23
N PRO A 58 4.28 -2.44 25.06
CA PRO A 58 5.56 -3.14 24.99
C PRO A 58 5.70 -3.95 23.69
N ILE A 59 6.94 -4.08 23.22
CA ILE A 59 7.28 -4.94 22.07
C ILE A 59 7.33 -6.38 22.56
N THR A 60 6.37 -7.21 22.14
CA THR A 60 6.28 -8.63 22.50
C THR A 60 6.28 -9.52 21.25
N ALA A 61 6.34 -10.84 21.42
CA ALA A 61 6.23 -11.77 20.30
C ALA A 61 4.87 -11.69 19.59
N GLU A 62 3.81 -11.27 20.29
CA GLU A 62 2.47 -11.05 19.73
C GLU A 62 2.49 -9.89 18.71
N LEU A 63 3.25 -8.83 18.97
CA LEU A 63 3.43 -7.73 18.03
C LEU A 63 4.00 -8.19 16.68
N ALA A 64 4.94 -9.15 16.70
CA ALA A 64 5.48 -9.69 15.45
C ALA A 64 4.40 -10.41 14.62
N MET A 65 3.42 -11.04 15.26
CA MET A 65 2.28 -11.66 14.59
C MET A 65 1.29 -10.61 14.09
N GLU A 66 1.03 -9.56 14.86
CA GLU A 66 0.17 -8.45 14.45
C GLU A 66 0.73 -7.67 13.26
N ILE A 67 2.05 -7.45 13.21
CA ILE A 67 2.73 -6.83 12.07
C ILE A 67 2.58 -7.70 10.82
N ARG A 68 2.73 -9.03 10.93
CA ARG A 68 2.51 -9.96 9.81
C ARG A 68 1.05 -9.97 9.33
N ALA A 69 0.09 -9.93 10.26
CA ALA A 69 -1.32 -9.82 9.89
C ALA A 69 -1.60 -8.49 9.17
N SER A 70 -0.96 -7.41 9.62
CA SER A 70 -1.10 -6.08 9.01
C SER A 70 -0.45 -5.99 7.63
N GLU A 71 0.68 -6.66 7.42
CA GLU A 71 1.30 -6.84 6.11
C GLU A 71 0.34 -7.49 5.11
N GLN A 72 -0.31 -8.59 5.49
CA GLN A 72 -1.27 -9.28 4.63
C GLN A 72 -2.47 -8.38 4.32
N ARG A 73 -3.03 -7.69 5.33
CA ARG A 73 -4.11 -6.72 5.12
C ARG A 73 -3.70 -5.58 4.19
N GLY A 74 -2.48 -5.07 4.33
CA GLY A 74 -1.93 -4.02 3.49
C GLY A 74 -1.79 -4.48 2.04
N LYS A 75 -1.27 -5.70 1.82
CA LYS A 75 -1.24 -6.35 0.50
C LYS A 75 -2.64 -6.38 -0.13
N ASP A 76 -3.60 -6.94 0.59
CA ASP A 76 -4.96 -7.16 0.07
C ASP A 76 -5.61 -5.82 -0.29
N ARG A 77 -5.49 -4.81 0.58
CA ARG A 77 -6.01 -3.46 0.32
C ARG A 77 -5.42 -2.80 -0.93
N PHE A 78 -4.11 -2.94 -1.15
CA PHE A 78 -3.48 -2.39 -2.35
C PHE A 78 -3.93 -3.13 -3.61
N LEU A 79 -4.05 -4.45 -3.56
CA LEU A 79 -4.57 -5.26 -4.66
C LEU A 79 -6.02 -4.90 -5.02
N ASP A 80 -6.87 -4.77 -4.01
CA ASP A 80 -8.28 -4.39 -4.15
C ASP A 80 -8.43 -2.99 -4.75
N ALA A 81 -7.49 -2.08 -4.49
CA ALA A 81 -7.45 -0.76 -5.09
C ALA A 81 -6.96 -0.78 -6.56
N VAL A 82 -5.84 -1.45 -6.87
CA VAL A 82 -5.26 -1.39 -8.22
C VAL A 82 -6.07 -2.16 -9.26
N ASN A 83 -6.81 -3.19 -8.87
CA ASN A 83 -7.63 -3.99 -9.81
C ASN A 83 -8.67 -3.13 -10.55
N PRO A 84 -9.57 -2.39 -9.89
CA PRO A 84 -10.52 -1.51 -10.55
C PRO A 84 -9.88 -0.26 -11.16
N LEU A 85 -8.82 0.28 -10.56
CA LEU A 85 -8.19 1.53 -11.03
C LEU A 85 -7.32 1.33 -12.29
N CYS A 86 -6.54 0.25 -12.33
CA CYS A 86 -5.54 -0.01 -13.35
C CYS A 86 -5.97 -1.09 -14.36
N GLY A 87 -7.05 -1.83 -14.09
CA GLY A 87 -7.57 -2.86 -14.98
C GLY A 87 -8.09 -2.33 -16.33
N PRO A 88 -8.52 -3.20 -17.25
CA PRO A 88 -9.14 -2.79 -18.50
C PRO A 88 -10.31 -1.84 -18.27
N GLY A 89 -10.24 -0.64 -18.84
CA GLY A 89 -11.25 0.41 -18.63
C GLY A 89 -11.21 1.08 -17.25
N GLY A 90 -10.20 0.81 -16.41
CA GLY A 90 -9.98 1.49 -15.13
C GLY A 90 -9.61 2.97 -15.30
N GLU A 91 -9.95 3.78 -14.31
CA GLU A 91 -9.82 5.24 -14.34
C GLU A 91 -8.37 5.70 -14.59
N LEU A 92 -7.40 5.13 -13.86
CA LEU A 92 -5.99 5.47 -14.04
C LEU A 92 -5.49 5.05 -15.42
N ARG A 93 -5.91 3.88 -15.90
CA ARG A 93 -5.53 3.39 -17.22
C ARG A 93 -6.10 4.25 -18.34
N ARG A 94 -7.29 4.85 -18.19
CA ARG A 94 -7.82 5.82 -19.16
C ARG A 94 -6.98 7.10 -19.16
N THR A 95 -6.69 7.62 -17.97
CA THR A 95 -5.87 8.82 -17.79
C THR A 95 -4.46 8.67 -18.40
N TRP A 96 -3.88 7.46 -18.37
CA TRP A 96 -2.59 7.19 -19.02
C TRP A 96 -2.63 7.06 -20.55
N ASN A 97 -3.83 6.93 -21.15
CA ASN A 97 -4.01 6.88 -22.60
C ASN A 97 -4.29 8.25 -23.23
N ASP A 98 -4.64 9.25 -22.40
CA ASP A 98 -4.89 10.63 -22.81
C ASP A 98 -3.58 11.44 -22.90
#